data_AF-A0A1Y2CXD0-F1
#
_entry.id   AF-A0A1Y2CXD0-F1
#
_cell.length_a   1.000
_cell.length_b   1.000
_cell.length_c   1.000
_cell.angle_alpha   90.00
_cell.angle_beta   90.00
_cell.angle_gamma   90.00
#
_symmetry.space_group_name_H-M   'P 1'
#
loop_
_entity.id
_entity.type
_entity.pdbx_description
1 polymer ?
#
loop_
_entity_poly.entity_id
_entity_poly.type
_entity_poly.pdbx_seq_one_letter_code
_entity_poly.pdbx_strand_id
1 'polypeptide(L)'
;MPLYDLVCIARRTKPRAVGAAVESVTSMFSKDDSKWKEEIVKPLMKTAALHVLDNGGVVRGFQRLQTQELPYRMRRHQEIFSHGITWAMQFDASPSTMAGLRKALSFDERVIRYTVVKLGDSLQDCTGAYNMPSTFTAPSPSSESQPEKNL
;
A
#
# COMPACT_ATOMS: atom_id res chain seq x y z
N MET A 1 17.62 5.97 -14.77
CA MET A 1 16.23 5.49 -14.61
C MET A 1 15.69 6.13 -13.37
N PRO A 2 14.62 6.94 -13.46
CA PRO A 2 14.07 7.63 -12.30
C PRO A 2 13.43 6.65 -11.31
N LEU A 3 13.50 7.01 -10.04
CA LEU A 3 12.83 6.29 -8.97
C LEU A 3 11.39 6.78 -8.86
N TYR A 4 10.47 5.81 -8.82
CA TYR A 4 9.05 6.05 -8.59
C TYR A 4 8.58 5.38 -7.30
N ASP A 5 7.62 6.04 -6.65
CA ASP A 5 6.83 5.47 -5.57
C ASP A 5 5.38 5.34 -6.04
N LEU A 6 4.84 4.14 -5.99
CA LEU A 6 3.46 3.84 -6.29
C LEU A 6 2.72 3.62 -4.97
N VAL A 7 1.74 4.47 -4.68
CA VAL A 7 0.77 4.23 -3.61
C VAL A 7 -0.56 3.85 -4.23
N CYS A 8 -1.10 2.72 -3.80
CA CYS A 8 -2.34 2.16 -4.33
C CYS A 8 -3.31 1.81 -3.20
N ILE A 9 -4.57 2.14 -3.43
CA ILE A 9 -5.71 1.78 -2.58
C ILE A 9 -6.46 0.67 -3.30
N ALA A 10 -6.38 -0.54 -2.74
CA ALA A 10 -7.09 -1.71 -3.22
C ALA A 10 -8.43 -1.89 -2.52
N ARG A 11 -9.36 -2.51 -3.22
CA ARG A 11 -10.67 -2.92 -2.73
C ARG A 11 -10.53 -3.94 -1.59
N ARG A 12 -11.31 -3.76 -0.53
CA ARG A 12 -11.40 -4.70 0.59
C ARG A 12 -12.43 -5.82 0.35
N THR A 13 -13.43 -5.67 -0.50
CA THR A 13 -14.49 -6.68 -0.66
C THR A 13 -14.24 -7.61 -1.86
N LYS A 14 -14.56 -8.91 -1.73
CA LYS A 14 -14.71 -9.77 -2.93
C LYS A 14 -15.87 -9.21 -3.77
N PRO A 15 -15.83 -9.28 -5.12
CA PRO A 15 -16.99 -8.94 -5.94
C PRO A 15 -18.17 -9.77 -5.42
N ARG A 16 -19.28 -9.09 -5.09
CA ARG A 16 -20.45 -9.75 -4.54
C ARG A 16 -20.96 -10.73 -5.59
N ALA A 17 -20.60 -12.01 -5.46
CA ALA A 17 -21.17 -13.06 -6.27
C ALA A 17 -22.70 -12.96 -6.11
N VAL A 18 -23.39 -12.76 -7.23
CA VAL A 18 -24.84 -12.73 -7.29
C VAL A 18 -25.32 -14.13 -6.88
N GLY A 19 -25.59 -14.34 -5.58
CA GLY A 19 -25.97 -15.64 -5.01
C GLY A 19 -25.52 -15.93 -3.57
N ALA A 20 -24.74 -15.07 -2.91
CA ALA A 20 -24.15 -15.36 -1.59
C ALA A 20 -25.09 -15.14 -0.38
N ALA A 21 -26.26 -15.80 -0.35
CA ALA A 21 -27.14 -15.81 0.83
C ALA A 21 -26.75 -16.86 1.89
N VAL A 22 -25.65 -17.61 1.70
CA VAL A 22 -25.32 -18.80 2.51
C VAL A 22 -24.06 -18.64 3.39
N GLU A 23 -23.35 -17.51 3.34
CA GLU A 23 -22.08 -17.35 4.09
C GLU A 23 -22.24 -16.58 5.42
N SER A 24 -23.44 -16.10 5.74
CA SER A 24 -23.68 -15.17 6.87
C SER A 24 -23.59 -15.80 8.27
N VAL A 25 -23.48 -17.12 8.41
CA VAL A 25 -23.44 -17.80 9.72
C VAL A 25 -22.01 -18.12 10.19
N THR A 26 -21.01 -18.10 9.30
CA THR A 26 -19.64 -18.53 9.64
C THR A 26 -18.74 -17.40 10.18
N SER A 27 -19.18 -16.14 10.17
CA SER A 27 -18.33 -14.98 10.49
C SER A 27 -18.06 -14.73 11.99
N MET A 28 -18.35 -15.69 12.88
CA MET A 28 -18.16 -15.52 14.34
C MET A 28 -16.75 -15.84 14.87
N PHE A 29 -15.78 -16.24 14.06
CA PHE A 29 -14.40 -16.52 14.54
C PHE A 29 -13.36 -15.60 13.88
N SER A 30 -13.00 -14.53 14.58
CA SER A 30 -12.17 -13.39 14.15
C SER A 30 -10.67 -13.68 13.88
N LYS A 31 -10.31 -14.84 13.32
CA LYS A 31 -8.91 -15.21 12.99
C LYS A 31 -8.62 -15.31 11.49
N ASP A 32 -9.66 -15.39 10.64
CA ASP A 32 -9.52 -15.54 9.18
C ASP A 32 -9.59 -14.24 8.38
N ASP A 33 -9.80 -13.09 9.05
CA ASP A 33 -9.91 -11.81 8.36
C ASP A 33 -8.61 -11.35 7.67
N SER A 34 -7.48 -11.80 8.19
CA SER A 34 -6.16 -11.46 7.66
C SER A 34 -5.87 -12.22 6.35
N LYS A 35 -6.35 -13.47 6.27
CA LYS A 35 -6.06 -14.41 5.19
C LYS A 35 -6.64 -13.93 3.86
N TRP A 36 -7.93 -13.59 3.84
CA TRP A 36 -8.57 -13.16 2.61
C TRP A 36 -8.12 -11.75 2.17
N LYS A 37 -7.74 -10.87 3.10
CA LYS A 37 -7.17 -9.55 2.75
C LYS A 37 -5.86 -9.69 1.98
N GLU A 38 -5.08 -10.71 2.30
CA GLU A 38 -3.86 -11.04 1.57
C GLU A 38 -4.15 -11.63 0.19
N GLU A 39 -5.20 -12.43 0.04
CA GLU A 39 -5.58 -13.03 -1.24
C GLU A 39 -5.94 -12.00 -2.32
N ILE A 40 -6.48 -10.84 -1.96
CA ILE A 40 -6.82 -9.79 -2.94
C ILE A 40 -5.61 -8.94 -3.29
N VAL A 41 -4.82 -8.57 -2.27
CA VAL A 41 -3.72 -7.60 -2.42
C VAL A 41 -2.46 -8.25 -3.00
N LYS A 42 -2.11 -9.48 -2.59
CA LYS A 42 -0.94 -10.20 -3.11
C LYS A 42 -0.94 -10.37 -4.63
N PRO A 43 -2.03 -10.82 -5.30
CA PRO A 43 -2.02 -10.95 -6.75
C PRO A 43 -1.94 -9.59 -7.45
N LEU A 44 -2.56 -8.54 -6.89
CA LEU A 44 -2.45 -7.18 -7.45
C LEU A 44 -1.01 -6.67 -7.37
N MET A 45 -0.36 -6.81 -6.22
CA MET A 45 1.05 -6.46 -6.03
C MET A 45 1.94 -7.26 -6.98
N LYS A 46 1.68 -8.57 -7.12
CA LYS A 46 2.42 -9.45 -8.03
C LYS A 46 2.27 -9.01 -9.50
N THR A 47 1.06 -8.70 -9.94
CA THR A 47 0.81 -8.21 -11.31
C THR A 47 1.53 -6.89 -11.57
N ALA A 48 1.49 -5.95 -10.62
CA ALA A 48 2.22 -4.69 -10.73
C ALA A 48 3.73 -4.90 -10.76
N ALA A 49 4.25 -5.80 -9.92
CA ALA A 49 5.67 -6.16 -9.86
C ALA A 49 6.15 -6.75 -11.19
N LEU A 50 5.43 -7.77 -11.68
CA LEU A 50 5.75 -8.45 -12.94
C LEU A 50 5.75 -7.46 -14.10
N HIS A 51 4.76 -6.55 -14.16
CA HIS A 51 4.74 -5.55 -15.21
C HIS A 51 5.97 -4.64 -15.22
N VAL A 52 6.51 -4.29 -14.06
CA VAL A 52 7.76 -3.51 -13.97
C VAL A 52 8.97 -4.36 -14.38
N LEU A 53 9.05 -5.59 -13.88
CA LEU A 53 10.16 -6.51 -14.14
C LEU A 53 10.23 -6.92 -15.62
N ASP A 54 9.11 -7.25 -16.24
CA ASP A 54 9.01 -7.69 -17.64
C ASP A 54 9.44 -6.58 -18.62
N ASN A 55 9.28 -5.32 -18.24
CA ASN A 55 9.65 -4.15 -19.04
C ASN A 55 11.01 -3.56 -18.65
N GLY A 56 11.89 -4.36 -18.02
CA GLY A 56 13.28 -3.99 -17.71
C GLY A 56 13.43 -2.99 -16.56
N GLY A 57 12.42 -2.84 -15.70
CA GLY A 57 12.50 -2.08 -14.46
C GLY A 57 12.93 -2.94 -13.27
N VAL A 58 13.24 -2.30 -12.14
CA VAL A 58 13.64 -2.95 -10.89
C VAL A 58 12.69 -2.55 -9.77
N VAL A 59 12.21 -3.53 -9.01
CA VAL A 59 11.40 -3.27 -7.81
C VAL A 59 12.31 -3.30 -6.58
N ARG A 60 12.32 -2.22 -5.80
CA ARG A 60 13.16 -2.11 -4.59
C ARG A 60 12.51 -2.73 -3.37
N GLY A 61 11.19 -2.62 -3.26
CA GLY A 61 10.46 -3.14 -2.12
C GLY A 61 8.97 -2.85 -2.16
N PHE A 62 8.27 -3.55 -1.27
CA PHE A 62 6.84 -3.39 -1.05
C PHE A 62 6.59 -3.05 0.40
N GLN A 63 5.63 -2.17 0.63
CA GLN A 63 5.13 -1.89 1.95
C GLN A 63 3.61 -2.02 1.95
N ARG A 64 3.11 -3.01 2.67
CA ARG A 64 1.68 -3.08 2.93
C ARG A 64 1.36 -2.08 4.03
N LEU A 65 0.51 -1.11 3.72
CA LEU A 65 0.02 -0.15 4.69
C LEU A 65 -1.25 -0.70 5.34
N GLN A 66 -1.89 0.13 6.16
CA GLN A 66 -3.02 -0.27 6.97
C GLN A 66 -4.31 -0.43 6.15
N THR A 67 -5.22 -1.29 6.64
CA THR A 67 -6.61 -1.29 6.20
C THR A 67 -7.31 -0.12 6.89
N GLN A 68 -7.79 0.85 6.14
CA GLN A 68 -8.41 2.05 6.69
C GLN A 68 -9.79 2.29 6.05
N GLU A 69 -10.67 2.93 6.81
CA GLU A 69 -11.81 3.62 6.22
C GLU A 69 -11.31 4.81 5.38
N LEU A 70 -11.88 4.97 4.19
CA LEU A 70 -11.52 6.06 3.32
C LEU A 70 -12.06 7.37 3.90
N PRO A 71 -11.31 8.49 3.82
CA PRO A 71 -11.77 9.77 4.35
C PRO A 71 -13.12 10.23 3.78
N TYR A 72 -13.44 9.79 2.57
CA TYR A 72 -14.71 9.99 1.90
C TYR A 72 -15.03 8.79 1.00
N ARG A 73 -16.30 8.62 0.64
CA ARG A 73 -16.74 7.55 -0.26
C ARG A 73 -16.23 7.79 -1.67
N MET A 74 -15.46 6.85 -2.21
CA MET A 74 -14.90 6.95 -3.57
C MET A 74 -15.70 6.07 -4.54
N ARG A 75 -16.04 6.61 -5.71
CA ARG A 75 -16.69 5.83 -6.77
C ARG A 75 -15.68 5.41 -7.84
N ARG A 76 -15.59 4.12 -8.15
CA ARG A 76 -14.69 3.57 -9.17
C ARG A 76 -15.29 2.29 -9.74
N HIS A 77 -15.13 2.05 -11.04
CA HIS A 77 -15.65 0.85 -11.72
C HIS A 77 -17.12 0.54 -11.39
N GLN A 78 -17.96 1.58 -11.37
CA GLN A 78 -19.40 1.52 -11.05
C GLN A 78 -19.75 1.10 -9.61
N GLU A 79 -18.77 0.94 -8.72
CA GLU A 79 -18.97 0.66 -7.31
C GLU A 79 -18.59 1.86 -6.43
N ILE A 80 -19.18 1.92 -5.24
CA ILE A 80 -18.88 2.95 -4.21
C ILE A 80 -18.17 2.26 -3.04
N PHE A 81 -16.98 2.75 -2.71
CA PHE A 81 -16.14 2.22 -1.65
C PHE A 81 -16.10 3.15 -0.45
N SER A 82 -16.28 2.59 0.75
CA SER A 82 -16.01 3.28 2.02
C SER A 82 -14.74 2.77 2.71
N HIS A 83 -14.23 1.60 2.31
CA HIS A 83 -13.06 0.97 2.92
C HIS A 83 -12.06 0.54 1.86
N GLY A 84 -10.78 0.62 2.18
CA GLY A 84 -9.69 0.20 1.30
C GLY A 84 -8.50 -0.37 2.06
N ILE A 85 -7.66 -1.09 1.34
CA ILE A 85 -6.35 -1.55 1.81
C ILE A 85 -5.30 -0.77 1.03
N THR A 86 -4.50 0.02 1.73
CA THR A 86 -3.44 0.79 1.08
C THR A 86 -2.16 -0.04 1.05
N TRP A 87 -1.42 0.05 -0.04
CA TRP A 87 -0.08 -0.51 -0.17
C TRP A 87 0.78 0.40 -1.03
N ALA A 88 2.09 0.32 -0.83
CA ALA A 88 3.08 1.08 -1.57
C ALA A 88 4.14 0.15 -2.18
N MET A 89 4.70 0.58 -3.31
CA MET A 89 5.79 -0.10 -4.01
C MET A 89 6.76 0.93 -4.56
N GLN A 90 8.03 0.78 -4.22
CA GLN A 90 9.11 1.59 -4.78
C GLN A 90 9.77 0.83 -5.93
N PHE A 91 9.94 1.49 -7.07
CA PHE A 91 10.51 0.88 -8.25
C PHE A 91 11.26 1.89 -9.15
N ASP A 92 12.31 1.42 -9.79
CA ASP A 92 13.04 2.14 -10.84
C ASP A 92 12.55 1.67 -12.20
N ALA A 93 12.08 2.58 -13.04
CA ALA A 93 11.63 2.23 -14.38
C ALA A 93 11.80 3.38 -15.36
N SER A 94 11.72 3.06 -16.65
CA SER A 94 11.61 4.08 -17.69
C SER A 94 10.24 4.79 -17.60
N PRO A 95 10.12 6.06 -18.03
CA PRO A 95 8.84 6.77 -18.04
C PRO A 95 7.77 6.08 -18.91
N SER A 96 8.17 5.38 -19.98
CA SER A 96 7.26 4.61 -20.83
C SER A 96 6.72 3.37 -20.09
N THR A 97 7.57 2.63 -19.38
CA THR A 97 7.17 1.51 -18.53
C THR A 97 6.21 1.97 -17.42
N MET A 98 6.50 3.10 -16.77
CA MET A 98 5.63 3.67 -15.74
C MET A 98 4.24 4.07 -16.31
N ALA A 99 4.19 4.65 -17.51
CA ALA A 99 2.93 4.96 -18.18
C ALA A 99 2.14 3.68 -18.53
N GLY A 100 2.83 2.61 -18.93
CA GLY A 100 2.24 1.28 -19.11
C GLY A 100 1.62 0.72 -17.83
N LEU A 101 2.37 0.76 -16.73
CA LEU A 101 1.91 0.32 -15.41
C LEU A 101 0.67 1.10 -14.97
N ARG A 102 0.70 2.42 -15.13
CA ARG A 102 -0.42 3.31 -14.81
C ARG A 102 -1.69 2.92 -15.57
N LYS A 103 -1.54 2.58 -16.85
CA LYS A 103 -2.64 2.14 -17.70
C LYS A 103 -3.18 0.79 -17.23
N ALA A 104 -2.31 -0.18 -16.93
CA ALA A 104 -2.69 -1.49 -16.41
C ALA A 104 -3.50 -1.37 -15.10
N LEU A 105 -3.01 -0.59 -14.13
CA LEU A 105 -3.70 -0.35 -12.85
C LEU A 105 -5.02 0.41 -13.00
N SER A 106 -5.20 1.18 -14.08
CA SER A 106 -6.45 1.88 -14.34
C SER A 106 -7.56 0.98 -14.85
N PHE A 107 -7.22 -0.17 -15.43
CA PHE A 107 -8.18 -1.15 -15.92
C PHE A 107 -8.55 -2.20 -14.86
N ASP A 108 -7.72 -2.37 -13.82
CA ASP A 108 -7.98 -3.33 -12.77
C ASP A 108 -9.10 -2.84 -11.82
N GLU A 109 -10.22 -3.55 -11.81
CA GLU A 109 -11.38 -3.27 -10.95
C GLU A 109 -11.07 -3.32 -9.45
N ARG A 110 -9.99 -4.02 -9.06
CA ARG A 110 -9.56 -4.16 -7.67
C ARG A 110 -8.93 -2.89 -7.15
N VAL A 111 -8.54 -1.96 -8.03
CA VAL A 111 -7.91 -0.70 -7.68
C VAL A 111 -8.97 0.40 -7.55
N ILE A 112 -9.07 0.98 -6.36
CA ILE A 112 -9.96 2.12 -6.10
C ILE A 112 -9.29 3.41 -6.59
N ARG A 113 -8.02 3.59 -6.22
CA ARG A 113 -7.20 4.75 -6.57
C ARG A 113 -5.73 4.36 -6.55
N TYR A 114 -4.95 4.91 -7.47
CA TYR A 114 -3.51 4.81 -7.46
C TYR A 114 -2.90 6.19 -7.64
N THR A 115 -1.67 6.38 -7.18
CA THR A 115 -0.87 7.58 -7.39
C THR A 115 0.58 7.16 -7.53
N VAL A 116 1.25 7.69 -8.55
CA VAL A 116 2.67 7.45 -8.80
C VAL A 116 3.38 8.77 -8.64
N VAL A 117 4.40 8.79 -7.78
CA VAL A 117 5.22 9.98 -7.50
C VAL A 117 6.64 9.69 -7.98
N LYS A 118 7.25 10.63 -8.69
CA LYS A 118 8.67 10.58 -9.04
C LYS A 118 9.47 11.07 -7.84
N LEU A 119 10.27 10.21 -7.24
CA LEU A 119 11.07 10.53 -6.05
C LEU A 119 12.40 11.21 -6.43
N GLY A 120 13.00 10.85 -7.55
CA GLY A 120 14.23 11.48 -8.02
C GLY A 120 14.81 10.86 -9.29
N ASP A 121 15.87 11.48 -9.81
CA ASP A 121 16.53 11.09 -11.07
C ASP A 121 17.80 10.24 -10.85
N SER A 122 18.40 10.29 -9.66
CA SER A 122 19.59 9.54 -9.29
C SER A 122 19.36 8.66 -8.05
N LEU A 123 20.02 7.51 -8.02
CA LEU A 123 19.95 6.53 -6.94
C LEU A 123 20.47 7.11 -5.60
N GLN A 124 21.44 8.03 -5.68
CA GLN A 124 22.08 8.67 -4.53
C GLN A 124 21.17 9.68 -3.82
N ASP A 125 20.35 10.44 -4.56
CA ASP A 125 19.37 11.38 -3.98
C ASP A 125 18.25 10.68 -3.22
N CYS A 126 18.05 9.38 -3.47
CA CYS A 126 16.87 8.65 -3.03
C CYS A 126 17.20 7.49 -2.08
N THR A 127 18.32 7.56 -1.34
CA THR A 127 18.83 6.49 -0.45
C THR A 127 17.90 6.19 0.74
N GLY A 128 16.74 6.84 0.84
CA GLY A 128 15.67 6.42 1.74
C GLY A 128 14.90 5.23 1.17
N ALA A 129 15.41 4.01 1.38
CA ALA A 129 14.52 2.86 1.50
C ALA A 129 13.46 3.24 2.54
N TYR A 130 12.19 3.40 2.13
CA TYR A 130 11.05 3.77 2.99
C TYR A 130 11.50 4.44 4.30
N ASN A 131 12.05 5.66 4.25
CA ASN A 131 12.42 6.34 5.50
C ASN A 131 11.13 6.46 6.32
N MET A 132 10.95 5.55 7.28
CA MET A 132 9.98 5.69 8.34
C MET A 132 10.24 7.09 8.88
N PRO A 133 9.24 8.00 8.89
CA PRO A 133 9.38 9.16 9.73
C PRO A 133 9.59 8.61 11.15
N SER A 134 10.81 8.72 11.68
CA SER A 134 11.18 8.39 13.06
C SER A 134 10.48 9.30 14.08
N THR A 135 9.44 10.03 13.68
CA THR A 135 8.73 11.06 14.45
C THR A 135 7.67 10.47 15.40
N PHE A 136 7.67 9.17 15.67
CA PHE A 136 7.17 8.67 16.95
C PHE A 136 8.26 7.97 17.74
N THR A 137 9.47 8.51 17.70
CA THR A 137 10.29 8.47 18.91
C THR A 137 9.56 9.36 19.90
N ALA A 138 8.79 8.74 20.80
CA ALA A 138 8.33 9.40 22.01
C ALA A 138 9.52 10.18 22.59
N PRO A 139 9.35 11.41 23.08
CA PRO A 139 10.45 12.15 23.70
C PRO A 139 11.11 11.20 24.68
N SER A 140 12.37 10.84 24.40
CA SER A 140 13.18 10.07 25.32
C SER A 140 13.10 10.80 26.65
N PRO A 141 12.67 10.14 27.75
CA PRO A 141 12.54 10.81 29.02
C PRO A 141 13.88 11.43 29.35
N SER A 142 13.91 12.76 29.31
CA SER A 142 15.03 13.56 29.77
C SER A 142 15.36 13.10 31.18
N SER A 143 16.63 12.78 31.36
CA SER A 143 17.28 12.55 32.63
C SER A 143 16.96 13.70 33.59
N GLU A 144 15.91 13.54 34.41
CA GLU A 144 15.54 14.49 35.44
C GLU A 144 15.89 13.91 36.81
N SER A 145 16.99 14.45 37.35
CA SER A 145 17.36 14.54 38.76
C SER A 145 17.58 13.24 39.56
N GLN A 146 18.86 12.93 39.79
CA GLN A 146 19.27 12.28 41.03
C GLN A 146 19.04 13.25 42.19
N PRO A 147 18.43 12.85 43.32
CA PRO A 147 18.42 13.69 44.51
C PRO A 147 19.84 13.75 45.08
N GLU A 148 20.38 14.97 45.18
CA GLU A 148 21.53 15.31 46.01
C GLU A 148 21.24 14.87 47.44
N LYS A 149 21.84 13.73 47.79
CA LYS A 149 22.19 13.36 49.14
C LYS A 149 23.51 14.06 49.42
N ASN A 150 23.52 15.04 50.32
CA ASN A 150 24.50 15.14 51.42
C ASN A 150 24.38 16.47 52.19
N LEU A 151 24.29 16.27 53.51
CA LEU A 151 24.68 17.11 54.65
C LEU A 151 23.83 18.34 55.00
#